data_AF-A0A7S1NDB8-F1
#
_entry.id   AF-A0A7S1NDB8-F1
#
_cell.length_a   1.000
_cell.length_b   1.000
_cell.length_c   1.000
_cell.angle_alpha   90.00
_cell.angle_beta   90.00
_cell.angle_gamma   90.00
#
_symmetry.space_group_name_H-M   'P 1'
#
loop_
_entity.id
_entity.type
_entity.pdbx_description
1 polymer ?
#
loop_
_entity_poly.entity_id
_entity_poly.type
_entity_poly.pdbx_seq_one_letter_code
_entity_poly.pdbx_strand_id
1 'polypeptide(L)'
;EAPVVLSLQQLQQQFPELWARVVHSRPSPVPMSEWGEERGLGGTAYQRFVASLERIAEEFSPRRLLLVPHGDAVAASVGWLPDAGMVYQTEYCCYAHFQRQEDDWILRTENGTTGVA
;
A
#
# COMPACT_ATOMS: atom_id res chain seq x y z
N GLU A 1 23.40 -3.35 21.39
CA GLU A 1 22.58 -2.17 21.77
C GLU A 1 21.13 -2.50 21.48
N ALA A 2 20.20 -2.09 22.35
CA ALA A 2 18.78 -2.34 22.12
C ALA A 2 18.24 -1.35 21.06
N PRO A 3 17.34 -1.78 20.15
CA PRO A 3 16.75 -0.87 19.17
C PRO A 3 15.92 0.21 19.86
N VAL A 4 16.13 1.47 19.45
CA VAL A 4 15.33 2.60 19.93
C VAL A 4 13.99 2.57 19.22
N VAL A 5 12.92 2.32 19.97
CA VAL A 5 11.54 2.40 19.46
C VAL A 5 11.01 3.81 19.76
N LEU A 6 10.77 4.60 18.71
CA LEU A 6 10.18 5.94 18.81
C LEU A 6 8.69 5.88 18.46
N SER A 7 7.86 6.58 19.22
CA SER A 7 6.50 6.89 18.79
C SER A 7 6.51 7.84 17.59
N LEU A 8 5.41 7.86 16.81
CA LEU A 8 5.28 8.77 15.65
C LEU A 8 5.48 10.25 16.04
N GLN A 9 4.99 10.65 17.23
CA GLN A 9 5.18 12.00 17.75
C GLN A 9 6.66 12.29 18.07
N GLN A 10 7.37 11.32 18.65
CA GLN A 10 8.81 11.45 18.91
C GLN A 10 9.61 11.47 17.60
N LEU A 11 9.23 10.66 16.62
CA LEU A 11 9.85 10.66 15.29
C LEU A 11 9.66 12.03 14.60
N GLN A 12 8.45 12.59 14.63
CA GLN A 12 8.14 13.92 14.10
C GLN A 12 8.96 15.02 14.77
N GLN A 13 9.07 14.99 16.09
CA GLN A 13 9.79 16.00 16.85
C GLN A 13 11.31 15.91 16.69
N GLN A 14 11.85 14.69 16.67
CA GLN A 14 13.30 14.45 16.61
C GLN A 14 13.84 14.50 15.17
N PHE A 15 13.02 14.16 14.18
CA PHE A 15 13.42 14.09 12.77
C PHE A 15 12.37 14.72 11.86
N PRO A 16 12.10 16.04 11.95
CA PRO A 16 11.04 16.70 11.18
C PRO A 16 11.22 16.61 9.66
N GLU A 17 12.46 16.64 9.17
CA GLU A 17 12.81 16.45 7.74
C GLU A 17 12.50 15.01 7.27
N LEU A 18 12.82 14.01 8.10
CA LEU A 18 12.51 12.60 7.82
C LEU A 18 11.01 12.36 7.89
N TRP A 19 10.34 12.94 8.87
CA TRP A 19 8.88 12.91 9.03
C TRP A 19 8.16 13.48 7.82
N ALA A 20 8.62 14.63 7.29
CA ALA A 20 8.06 15.19 6.07
C ALA A 20 8.17 14.22 4.89
N ARG A 21 9.29 13.49 4.76
CA ARG A 21 9.49 12.46 3.73
C ARG A 21 8.60 11.22 3.92
N VAL A 22 8.33 10.83 5.17
CA VAL A 22 7.50 9.66 5.51
C VAL A 22 6.00 9.96 5.35
N VAL A 23 5.55 11.13 5.81
CA VAL A 23 4.13 11.52 5.82
C VAL A 23 3.67 12.12 4.50
N HIS A 24 4.56 12.81 3.78
CA HIS A 24 4.27 13.36 2.45
C HIS A 24 4.91 12.52 1.36
N SER A 25 4.91 11.19 1.54
CA SER A 25 5.46 10.23 0.60
C SER A 25 4.94 10.54 -0.80
N ARG A 26 5.81 11.17 -1.60
CA ARG A 26 5.55 11.60 -2.96
C ARG A 26 5.18 10.39 -3.83
N PRO A 27 4.50 10.60 -4.98
CA PRO A 27 4.19 9.57 -5.98
C PRO A 27 5.38 8.82 -6.60
N SER A 28 6.60 9.03 -6.11
CA SER A 28 7.82 8.51 -6.73
C SER A 28 8.47 7.43 -5.86
N PRO A 29 9.11 6.43 -6.47
CA PRO A 29 9.92 5.45 -5.75
C PRO A 29 10.93 6.12 -4.82
N VAL A 30 10.93 5.72 -3.56
CA VAL A 30 11.88 6.14 -2.54
C VAL A 30 12.83 4.98 -2.26
N PRO A 31 14.14 5.11 -2.59
CA PRO A 31 15.13 4.09 -2.31
C PRO A 31 15.26 3.84 -0.80
N MET A 32 15.23 2.58 -0.41
CA MET A 32 15.56 2.07 0.92
C MET A 32 16.88 1.30 0.80
N SER A 33 17.98 2.05 0.74
CA SER A 33 19.33 1.55 0.43
C SER A 33 19.82 0.43 1.33
N GLU A 34 19.37 0.39 2.59
CA GLU A 34 19.74 -0.63 3.56
C GLU A 34 19.05 -2.00 3.31
N TRP A 35 17.93 -2.01 2.58
CA TRP A 35 17.16 -3.22 2.26
C TRP A 35 17.19 -3.59 0.77
N GLY A 36 17.82 -2.76 -0.07
CA GLY A 36 17.82 -2.94 -1.52
C GLY A 36 16.42 -2.82 -2.14
N GLU A 37 15.51 -2.09 -1.48
CA GLU A 37 14.12 -1.95 -1.91
C GLU A 37 13.79 -0.50 -2.31
N GLU A 38 12.71 -0.33 -3.06
CA GLU A 38 12.11 0.97 -3.32
C GLU A 38 10.66 0.95 -2.81
N ARG A 39 10.32 1.93 -1.96
CA ARG A 39 8.96 2.14 -1.46
C ARG A 39 8.23 3.18 -2.31
N GLY A 40 6.90 3.22 -2.22
CA GLY A 40 6.06 4.12 -3.01
C GLY A 40 5.62 3.49 -4.34
N LEU A 41 4.83 4.24 -5.12
CA LEU A 41 4.25 3.75 -6.37
C LEU A 41 5.34 3.33 -7.35
N GLY A 42 5.18 2.15 -7.96
CA GLY A 42 6.11 1.62 -8.96
C GLY A 42 7.43 1.10 -8.39
N GLY A 43 7.70 1.28 -7.09
CA GLY A 43 8.87 0.71 -6.42
C GLY A 43 8.79 -0.82 -6.28
N THR A 44 9.91 -1.45 -5.96
CA THR A 44 10.03 -2.92 -5.88
C THR A 44 9.07 -3.55 -4.86
N ALA A 45 8.81 -2.88 -3.73
CA ALA A 45 7.85 -3.36 -2.74
C ALA A 45 6.41 -3.37 -3.30
N TYR A 46 6.01 -2.31 -4.01
CA TYR A 46 4.71 -2.20 -4.68
C TYR A 46 4.54 -3.32 -5.71
N GLN A 47 5.52 -3.51 -6.58
CA GLN A 47 5.50 -4.55 -7.62
C GLN A 47 5.32 -5.96 -7.03
N ARG A 48 5.98 -6.25 -5.90
CA ARG A 48 5.86 -7.53 -5.21
C ARG A 48 4.45 -7.76 -4.66
N PHE A 49 3.80 -6.72 -4.12
CA PHE A 49 2.43 -6.84 -3.64
C PHE A 49 1.46 -7.11 -4.79
N VAL A 50 1.58 -6.39 -5.90
CA VAL A 50 0.75 -6.61 -7.09
C VAL A 50 0.90 -8.04 -7.61
N ALA A 51 2.12 -8.51 -7.83
CA ALA A 51 2.36 -9.88 -8.30
C ALA A 51 1.83 -10.95 -7.33
N SER A 52 1.91 -10.69 -6.02
CA SER A 52 1.36 -11.60 -5.00
C SER A 52 -0.16 -11.64 -5.04
N LEU A 53 -0.81 -10.48 -5.22
CA LEU A 53 -2.27 -10.37 -5.34
C LEU A 53 -2.78 -11.09 -6.58
N GLU A 54 -2.14 -10.89 -7.74
CA GLU A 54 -2.47 -11.58 -8.99
C GLU A 54 -2.39 -13.10 -8.82
N ARG A 55 -1.27 -13.59 -8.29
CA ARG A 55 -1.08 -15.01 -8.05
C ARG A 55 -2.12 -15.59 -7.09
N ILE A 56 -2.39 -14.91 -5.97
CA ILE A 56 -3.40 -15.35 -4.99
C ILE A 56 -4.79 -15.36 -5.63
N ALA A 57 -5.12 -14.34 -6.41
CA ALA A 57 -6.41 -14.24 -7.06
C ALA A 57 -6.63 -15.36 -8.10
N GLU A 58 -5.57 -15.75 -8.82
CA GLU A 58 -5.60 -16.90 -9.72
C GLU A 58 -5.71 -18.24 -8.97
N GLU A 59 -4.86 -18.46 -7.97
CA GLU A 59 -4.76 -19.73 -7.25
C GLU A 59 -6.06 -20.11 -6.51
N PHE A 60 -6.78 -19.11 -6.01
CA PHE A 60 -7.97 -19.31 -5.21
C PHE A 60 -9.28 -18.95 -5.92
N SER A 61 -9.27 -18.62 -7.21
CA SER A 61 -10.49 -18.43 -7.99
C SER A 61 -11.32 -19.72 -8.05
N PRO A 62 -12.67 -19.68 -7.88
CA PRO A 62 -13.55 -18.51 -7.72
C PRO A 62 -13.95 -18.22 -6.26
N ARG A 63 -13.12 -18.57 -5.28
CA ARG A 63 -13.45 -18.41 -3.86
C ARG A 63 -13.41 -16.93 -3.45
N ARG A 64 -14.18 -16.58 -2.43
CA ARG A 64 -14.06 -15.28 -1.76
C ARG A 64 -12.85 -15.32 -0.83
N LEU A 65 -11.96 -14.34 -0.97
CA LEU A 65 -10.75 -14.21 -0.17
C LEU A 65 -10.81 -12.93 0.66
N LEU A 66 -10.34 -13.03 1.90
CA LEU A 66 -10.07 -11.89 2.76
C LEU A 66 -8.57 -11.84 3.00
N LEU A 67 -7.94 -10.75 2.58
CA LEU A 67 -6.54 -10.47 2.84
C LEU A 67 -6.45 -9.40 3.92
N VAL A 68 -5.58 -9.61 4.91
CA VAL A 68 -5.33 -8.64 5.99
C VAL A 68 -3.86 -8.22 5.93
N PRO A 69 -3.50 -7.27 5.07
CA PRO A 69 -2.12 -6.82 4.93
C PRO A 69 -1.90 -5.47 5.64
N HIS A 70 -0.70 -4.91 5.49
CA HIS A 70 -0.39 -3.55 5.95
C HIS A 70 -0.84 -2.49 4.93
N GLY A 71 -0.85 -1.22 5.35
CA GLY A 71 -1.36 -0.10 4.55
C GLY A 71 -0.75 0.03 3.15
N ASP A 72 0.56 -0.20 3.00
CA ASP A 72 1.26 -0.15 1.70
C ASP A 72 0.73 -1.19 0.71
N ALA A 73 0.35 -2.37 1.20
CA ALA A 73 -0.19 -3.44 0.38
C ALA A 73 -1.66 -3.21 0.03
N VAL A 74 -2.43 -2.60 0.94
CA VAL A 74 -3.79 -2.12 0.62
C VAL A 74 -3.71 -1.05 -0.47
N ALA A 75 -2.81 -0.08 -0.33
CA ALA A 75 -2.57 0.94 -1.35
C ALA A 75 -2.16 0.33 -2.70
N ALA A 76 -1.28 -0.67 -2.69
CA ALA A 76 -0.88 -1.40 -3.90
C ALA A 76 -2.05 -2.15 -4.55
N SER A 77 -2.96 -2.72 -3.75
CA SER A 77 -4.13 -3.42 -4.29
C SER A 77 -5.11 -2.50 -5.00
N VAL A 78 -5.26 -1.27 -4.51
CA VAL A 78 -6.12 -0.27 -5.14
C VAL A 78 -5.46 0.28 -6.39
N GLY A 79 -4.19 0.72 -6.30
CA GLY A 79 -3.45 1.29 -7.44
C GLY A 79 -3.16 0.31 -8.59
N TRP A 80 -3.42 -0.98 -8.40
CA TRP A 80 -3.38 -1.97 -9.46
C TRP A 80 -4.51 -1.80 -10.49
N LEU A 81 -5.65 -1.22 -10.09
CA LEU A 81 -6.75 -1.02 -11.03
C LEU A 81 -6.44 0.13 -12.02
N PRO A 82 -6.73 -0.04 -13.32
CA PRO A 82 -6.41 0.95 -14.36
C PRO A 82 -6.93 2.36 -14.09
N ASP A 83 -8.07 2.48 -13.39
CA ASP A 83 -8.75 3.75 -13.11
C ASP A 83 -8.78 4.11 -11.62
N ALA A 84 -8.16 3.30 -10.76
CA ALA A 84 -8.04 3.68 -9.36
C ALA A 84 -6.94 4.72 -9.24
N GLY A 85 -7.32 5.95 -8.87
CA GLY A 85 -6.34 6.97 -8.55
C GLY A 85 -5.44 6.55 -7.38
N MET A 86 -4.40 7.34 -7.13
CA MET A 86 -3.30 6.89 -6.29
C MET A 86 -3.67 6.90 -4.80
N VAL A 87 -3.51 5.79 -4.08
CA VAL A 87 -3.75 5.72 -2.63
C VAL A 87 -2.44 5.91 -1.87
N TYR A 88 -2.24 7.09 -1.25
CA TYR A 88 -1.01 7.39 -0.50
C TYR A 88 -1.11 7.11 1.00
N GLN A 89 -2.34 6.97 1.51
CA GLN A 89 -2.59 6.73 2.92
C GLN A 89 -3.83 5.87 3.06
N THR A 90 -3.77 4.95 4.01
CA THR A 90 -4.85 4.05 4.39
C THR A 90 -5.13 4.23 5.87
N GLU A 91 -6.40 4.34 6.23
CA GLU A 91 -6.81 4.45 7.63
C GLU A 91 -6.71 3.09 8.34
N TYR A 92 -6.65 3.14 9.67
CA TYR A 92 -6.67 1.90 10.46
C TYR A 92 -7.99 1.16 10.23
N CYS A 93 -7.89 -0.14 9.92
CA CYS A 93 -9.04 -0.99 9.56
C CYS A 93 -9.81 -0.58 8.29
N CYS A 94 -9.22 0.21 7.39
CA CYS A 94 -9.78 0.41 6.06
C CYS A 94 -9.87 -0.91 5.28
N TYR A 95 -10.73 -0.96 4.27
CA TYR A 95 -10.80 -2.10 3.35
C TYR A 95 -11.09 -1.66 1.92
N ALA A 96 -10.67 -2.49 0.97
CA ALA A 96 -11.07 -2.44 -0.43
C ALA A 96 -11.59 -3.83 -0.83
N HIS A 97 -12.76 -3.86 -1.46
CA HIS A 97 -13.40 -5.08 -1.94
C HIS A 97 -13.40 -5.08 -3.45
N PHE A 98 -12.66 -6.02 -4.03
CA PHE A 98 -12.56 -6.21 -5.47
C PHE A 98 -13.41 -7.40 -5.89
N GLN A 99 -14.02 -7.30 -7.06
CA GLN A 99 -14.70 -8.39 -7.72
C GLN A 99 -14.11 -8.57 -9.11
N ARG A 100 -13.83 -9.81 -9.50
CA ARG A 100 -13.47 -10.13 -10.87
C ARG A 100 -14.74 -10.12 -11.74
N GLN A 101 -14.69 -9.41 -12.86
CA GLN A 101 -15.69 -9.43 -13.91
C GLN A 101 -14.99 -9.75 -15.22
N GLU A 102 -15.24 -10.95 -15.75
CA GLU A 102 -14.50 -11.50 -16.91
C GLU A 102 -12.99 -11.59 -16.61
N ASP A 103 -12.17 -10.87 -17.36
CA ASP A 103 -10.71 -10.80 -17.20
C ASP A 103 -10.24 -9.53 -16.47
N ASP A 104 -11.17 -8.72 -15.96
CA ASP A 104 -10.86 -7.47 -15.27
C ASP A 104 -11.30 -7.48 -13.80
N TRP A 105 -10.75 -6.56 -13.02
CA TRP A 105 -11.08 -6.35 -11.62
C TRP A 105 -11.79 -5.01 -11.43
N ILE A 106 -12.86 -5.04 -10.64
CA ILE A 106 -13.62 -3.84 -10.32
C ILE A 106 -13.66 -3.64 -8.81
N LEU A 107 -13.42 -2.40 -8.39
CA LEU A 107 -13.62 -1.98 -7.02
C LEU A 107 -15.13 -1.88 -6.75
N ARG A 108 -15.64 -2.70 -5.83
CA ARG A 108 -17.06 -2.74 -5.48
C ARG A 108 -17.41 -1.81 -4.33
N THR A 109 -16.60 -1.84 -3.28
CA THR A 109 -16.82 -1.07 -2.06
C THR A 109 -15.49 -0.84 -1.36
N GLU A 110 -15.35 0.30 -0.70
CA GLU A 110 -14.21 0.64 0.14
C GLU A 110 -14.65 1.43 1.38
N ASN A 111 -13.76 1.56 2.37
CA ASN A 111 -13.95 2.40 3.54
C ASN A 111 -12.63 3.07 3.93
N GLY A 112 -12.73 4.31 4.43
CA GLY A 112 -11.61 5.16 4.83
C GLY A 112 -11.27 6.15 3.73
N THR A 113 -10.64 7.27 4.09
CA THR A 113 -10.10 8.20 3.08
C THR A 113 -8.88 7.55 2.45
N THR A 114 -9.06 6.85 1.33
CA THR A 114 -7.96 6.64 0.40
C THR A 114 -7.66 8.05 -0.13
N GLY A 115 -6.52 8.61 0.24
CA GLY A 115 -6.13 9.92 -0.27
C GLY A 115 -5.87 9.78 -1.76
N VAL A 116 -6.92 9.77 -2.58
CA VAL A 116 -6.84 9.69 -4.04
C VAL A 116 -6.46 11.08 -4.53
N ALA A 117 -5.22 11.23 -5.00
CA ALA A 117 -4.82 12.41 -5.77
C ALA A 117 -4.91 12.11 -7.26
#